data_AF-X1FJD0-F1
#
_entry.id   AF-X1FJD0-F1
#
_cell.length_a   1.000
_cell.length_b   1.000
_cell.length_c   1.000
_cell.angle_alpha   90.00
_cell.angle_beta   90.00
_cell.angle_gamma   90.00
#
_symmetry.space_group_name_H-M   'P 1'
#
loop_
_entity.id
_entity.type
_entity.pdbx_description
1 polymer ?
#
loop_
_entity_poly.entity_id
_entity_poly.type
_entity_poly.pdbx_seq_one_letter_code
_entity_poly.pdbx_strand_id
1 'polypeptide(L)'
;KGLRTISLHSKAKIIITTLSCLGEDVSSPLNQKRKLINDQIKEVGSKHGAYIADVSSFFDKILRRSISSYNLMDHPLNLFFDYFRSKRMNWVEKISRKRQLMLTIDGGHLNSKGAIIYAIVISRILDML
;
A
#
# COMPACT_ATOMS: atom_id res chain seq x y z
N LYS A 1 15.92 -11.53 6.99
CA LYS A 1 16.69 -11.21 8.22
C LYS A 1 15.85 -10.46 9.25
N GLY A 2 15.11 -9.41 8.86
CA GLY A 2 14.28 -8.61 9.78
C GLY A 2 13.35 -9.39 10.72
N LEU A 3 12.43 -10.21 10.21
CA LEU A 3 11.48 -10.96 11.04
C LEU A 3 12.17 -11.85 12.07
N ARG A 4 13.17 -12.63 11.63
CA ARG A 4 13.98 -13.47 12.52
C ARG A 4 14.61 -12.66 13.65
N THR A 5 15.17 -11.48 13.35
CA THR A 5 15.75 -10.60 14.38
C THR A 5 14.69 -10.12 15.37
N ILE A 6 13.51 -9.70 14.90
CA ILE A 6 12.41 -9.28 15.80
C ILE A 6 11.98 -10.43 16.71
N SER A 7 11.78 -11.63 16.16
CA SER A 7 11.38 -12.82 16.92
C SER A 7 12.43 -13.28 17.93
N LEU A 8 13.72 -13.03 17.69
CA LEU A 8 14.79 -13.34 18.64
C LEU A 8 14.81 -12.40 19.86
N HIS A 9 14.33 -11.16 19.68
CA HIS A 9 14.40 -10.11 20.70
C HIS A 9 13.05 -9.72 21.30
N SER A 10 11.95 -10.34 20.86
CA SER A 10 10.61 -10.00 21.31
C SER A 10 9.64 -11.18 21.18
N LYS A 11 8.67 -11.24 22.10
CA LYS A 11 7.50 -12.13 22.01
C LYS A 11 6.31 -11.48 21.29
N ALA A 12 6.51 -10.29 20.71
CA ALA A 12 5.46 -9.57 20.01
C ALA A 12 4.92 -10.38 18.83
N LYS A 13 3.60 -10.35 18.66
CA LYS A 13 2.95 -10.82 17.43
C LYS A 13 3.32 -9.86 16.30
N ILE A 14 3.76 -10.39 15.17
CA ILE A 14 4.18 -9.58 14.02
C ILE A 14 3.07 -9.60 12.97
N ILE A 15 2.63 -8.42 12.56
CA ILE A 15 1.76 -8.23 11.40
C ILE A 15 2.60 -7.67 10.27
N ILE A 16 2.52 -8.29 9.09
CA ILE A 16 3.17 -7.81 7.87
C ILE A 16 2.10 -7.44 6.86
N THR A 17 2.24 -6.27 6.25
CA THR A 17 1.37 -5.84 5.17
C THR A 17 1.95 -6.20 3.81
N THR A 18 1.11 -6.57 2.87
CA THR A 18 1.51 -6.54 1.45
C THR A 18 1.72 -5.10 0.98
N LEU A 19 2.42 -4.91 -0.14
CA LEU A 19 2.53 -3.62 -0.80
C LEU A 19 1.19 -3.29 -1.50
N SER A 20 0.65 -2.10 -1.23
CA SER A 20 -0.42 -1.49 -2.03
C SER A 20 0.05 -1.18 -3.45
N CYS A 21 -0.85 -0.67 -4.30
CA CYS A 21 -0.52 -0.37 -5.70
C CYS A 21 0.69 0.57 -5.86
N LEU A 22 1.42 0.40 -6.96
CA LEU A 22 2.48 1.31 -7.40
C LEU A 22 2.04 1.95 -8.72
N GLY A 23 1.56 3.20 -8.65
CA GLY A 23 0.61 3.72 -9.61
C GLY A 23 -0.76 3.04 -9.46
N GLU A 24 -1.81 3.64 -10.00
CA GLU A 24 -3.17 3.10 -9.86
C GLU A 24 -3.66 2.26 -11.04
N ASP A 25 -2.80 2.07 -12.04
CA ASP A 25 -3.01 1.06 -13.08
C ASP A 25 -2.54 -0.32 -12.62
N VAL A 26 -3.50 -1.17 -12.22
CA VAL A 26 -3.25 -2.55 -11.77
C VAL A 26 -2.66 -3.43 -12.87
N SER A 27 -2.89 -3.10 -14.16
CA SER A 27 -2.38 -3.86 -15.30
C SER A 27 -0.93 -3.54 -15.65
N SER A 28 -0.40 -2.44 -15.12
CA SER A 28 0.96 -1.97 -15.41
C SER A 28 2.05 -3.00 -15.07
N PRO A 29 3.18 -3.00 -15.80
CA PRO A 29 4.32 -3.87 -15.49
C PRO A 29 4.85 -3.69 -14.06
N LEU A 30 4.70 -2.50 -13.48
CA LEU A 30 5.11 -2.21 -12.11
C LEU A 30 4.23 -2.95 -11.10
N ASN A 31 2.91 -2.95 -11.31
CA ASN A 31 1.98 -3.70 -10.46
C ASN A 31 2.08 -5.22 -10.65
N GLN A 32 2.51 -5.71 -11.82
CA GLN A 32 2.85 -7.12 -12.02
C GLN A 32 4.08 -7.54 -11.19
N LYS A 33 5.15 -6.73 -11.19
CA LYS A 33 6.33 -6.95 -10.32
C LYS A 33 5.96 -6.88 -8.84
N ARG A 34 5.14 -5.91 -8.45
CA ARG A 34 4.62 -5.78 -7.10
C ARG A 34 3.88 -7.05 -6.66
N LYS A 35 3.07 -7.66 -7.54
CA LYS A 35 2.39 -8.93 -7.22
C LYS A 35 3.39 -10.03 -6.84
N LEU A 36 4.48 -10.19 -7.60
CA LEU A 36 5.53 -11.17 -7.29
C LEU A 36 6.18 -10.90 -5.93
N ILE A 37 6.45 -9.63 -5.62
CA ILE A 37 6.99 -9.22 -4.31
C ILE A 37 5.98 -9.53 -3.19
N ASN A 38 4.69 -9.27 -3.40
CA ASN A 38 3.65 -9.58 -2.43
C ASN A 38 3.51 -11.08 -2.16
N ASP A 39 3.66 -11.90 -3.21
CA ASP A 39 3.67 -13.36 -3.07
C ASP A 39 4.86 -13.81 -2.19
N GLN A 40 6.05 -13.21 -2.37
CA GLN A 40 7.22 -13.45 -1.51
C GLN A 40 7.04 -12.94 -0.07
N ILE A 41 6.40 -11.77 0.12
CA ILE A 41 6.08 -11.24 1.46
C ILE A 41 5.18 -12.22 2.22
N LYS A 42 4.14 -12.75 1.56
CA LYS A 42 3.23 -13.75 2.13
C LYS A 42 3.97 -15.02 2.51
N GLU A 43 4.81 -15.54 1.62
CA GLU A 43 5.61 -16.73 1.88
C GLU A 43 6.54 -16.55 3.08
N VAL A 44 7.31 -15.45 3.11
CA VAL A 44 8.25 -15.15 4.17
C VAL A 44 7.54 -14.94 5.51
N GLY A 45 6.40 -14.25 5.51
CA GLY A 45 5.60 -14.03 6.72
C GLY A 45 5.05 -15.33 7.28
N SER A 46 4.43 -16.17 6.43
CA SER A 46 3.92 -17.50 6.83
C SER A 46 5.03 -18.38 7.39
N LYS A 47 6.21 -18.40 6.75
CA LYS A 47 7.37 -19.18 7.21
C LYS A 47 7.85 -18.79 8.62
N HIS A 48 7.61 -17.55 9.05
CA HIS A 48 8.01 -17.06 10.37
C HIS A 48 6.83 -16.88 11.33
N GLY A 49 5.64 -17.41 11.01
CA GLY A 49 4.45 -17.30 11.86
C GLY A 49 3.92 -15.87 12.02
N ALA A 50 4.23 -14.97 11.08
CA ALA A 50 3.69 -13.63 11.08
C ALA A 50 2.27 -13.61 10.49
N TYR A 51 1.41 -12.73 11.02
CA TYR A 51 0.08 -12.50 10.47
C TYR A 51 0.19 -11.62 9.22
N ILE A 52 -0.62 -11.92 8.20
CA ILE A 52 -0.59 -11.21 6.91
C ILE A 52 -1.81 -10.29 6.79
N ALA A 53 -1.55 -8.99 6.72
CA ALA A 53 -2.52 -7.98 6.34
C ALA A 53 -2.48 -7.76 4.82
N ASP A 54 -3.31 -8.50 4.06
CA ASP A 54 -3.32 -8.42 2.59
C ASP A 54 -4.08 -7.21 2.03
N VAL A 55 -3.51 -6.03 2.26
CA VAL A 55 -4.01 -4.75 1.73
C VAL A 55 -4.05 -4.72 0.20
N SER A 56 -3.11 -5.41 -0.45
CA SER A 56 -2.99 -5.45 -1.91
C SER A 56 -4.25 -5.92 -2.62
N SER A 57 -4.92 -6.94 -2.07
CA SER A 57 -6.15 -7.51 -2.63
C SER A 57 -7.31 -6.50 -2.66
N PHE A 58 -7.41 -5.65 -1.64
CA PHE A 58 -8.44 -4.61 -1.54
C PHE A 58 -8.17 -3.47 -2.51
N PHE A 59 -6.91 -3.03 -2.62
CA PHE A 59 -6.50 -2.04 -3.60
C PHE A 59 -6.79 -2.53 -5.02
N ASP A 60 -6.36 -3.74 -5.37
CA ASP A 60 -6.58 -4.30 -6.70
C ASP A 60 -8.06 -4.42 -7.03
N LYS A 61 -8.91 -4.83 -6.07
CA LYS A 61 -10.36 -4.94 -6.28
C LYS A 61 -11.01 -3.59 -6.58
N ILE A 62 -10.60 -2.53 -5.88
CA ILE A 62 -11.14 -1.18 -6.09
C ILE A 62 -10.64 -0.61 -7.42
N LEU A 63 -9.35 -0.73 -7.69
CA LEU A 63 -8.70 -0.11 -8.85
C LEU A 63 -8.98 -0.83 -10.17
N ARG A 64 -9.34 -2.12 -10.16
CA ARG A 64 -9.83 -2.83 -11.37
C ARG A 64 -11.05 -2.19 -12.01
N ARG A 65 -11.82 -1.40 -11.25
CA ARG A 65 -13.00 -0.66 -11.73
C ARG A 65 -12.69 0.78 -12.09
N SER A 66 -11.44 1.20 -11.92
CA SER A 66 -10.97 2.56 -12.17
C SER A 66 -10.17 2.61 -13.46
N ILE A 67 -10.37 3.68 -14.24
CA ILE A 67 -9.52 4.01 -15.38
C ILE A 67 -8.57 5.10 -14.88
N SER A 68 -7.39 4.72 -14.42
CA SER A 68 -6.32 5.69 -14.11
C SER A 68 -5.19 5.51 -15.11
N SER A 69 -4.86 6.56 -15.85
CA SER A 69 -3.72 6.62 -16.76
C SER A 69 -2.49 7.25 -16.11
N TYR A 70 -2.55 7.54 -14.81
CA TYR A 70 -1.45 8.18 -14.10
C TYR A 70 -0.28 7.20 -13.94
N ASN A 71 0.81 7.53 -14.60
CA ASN A 71 2.05 6.76 -14.51
C ASN A 71 2.96 7.37 -13.44
N LEU A 72 3.23 6.59 -12.39
CA LEU A 72 4.11 6.97 -11.28
C LEU A 72 5.51 7.38 -11.78
N MET A 73 5.99 6.74 -12.85
CA MET A 73 7.35 6.93 -13.36
C MET A 73 7.52 8.22 -14.16
N ASP A 74 6.44 8.82 -14.63
CA ASP A 74 6.51 10.07 -15.42
C ASP A 74 6.76 11.28 -14.52
N HIS A 75 6.50 11.15 -13.21
CA HIS A 75 6.61 12.25 -12.26
C HIS A 75 7.24 11.86 -10.91
N PRO A 76 8.48 11.38 -10.87
CA PRO A 76 9.14 10.96 -9.63
C PRO A 76 9.35 12.11 -8.64
N LEU A 77 9.50 13.35 -9.12
CA LEU A 77 9.60 14.54 -8.28
C LEU A 77 8.29 14.86 -7.54
N ASN A 78 7.14 14.42 -8.06
CA ASN A 78 5.86 14.61 -7.39
C ASN A 78 5.82 13.86 -6.05
N LEU A 79 6.42 12.66 -5.95
CA LEU A 79 6.53 11.92 -4.67
C LEU A 79 7.14 12.77 -3.55
N PHE A 80 8.19 13.54 -3.87
CA PHE A 80 8.86 14.41 -2.90
C PHE A 80 8.05 15.68 -2.61
N PHE A 81 7.53 16.37 -3.63
CA PHE A 81 6.79 17.62 -3.42
C PHE A 81 5.43 17.40 -2.75
N ASP A 82 4.78 16.28 -3.02
CA ASP A 82 3.49 15.95 -2.43
C ASP A 82 3.62 15.48 -0.98
N TYR A 83 4.75 14.90 -0.60
CA TYR A 83 5.07 14.70 0.82
C TYR A 83 5.04 16.03 1.58
N PHE A 84 5.61 17.10 1.04
CA PHE A 84 5.58 18.42 1.70
C PHE A 84 4.19 19.06 1.68
N ARG A 85 3.44 18.92 0.57
CA ARG A 85 2.10 19.51 0.42
C ARG A 85 0.99 18.76 1.16
N SER A 86 1.15 17.46 1.37
CA SER A 86 0.18 16.58 2.05
C SER A 86 0.05 16.85 3.55
N LYS A 87 0.97 17.63 4.15
CA LYS A 87 0.87 18.08 5.55
C LYS A 87 -0.41 18.88 5.87
N ARG A 88 -1.16 19.32 4.86
CA ARG A 88 -2.50 19.90 5.03
C ARG A 88 -3.55 18.90 4.52
N MET A 89 -4.43 18.43 5.40
CA MET A 89 -5.41 17.36 5.11
C MET A 89 -6.28 17.64 3.87
N ASN A 90 -6.70 18.90 3.68
CA ASN A 90 -7.52 19.29 2.52
C ASN A 90 -6.78 19.30 1.18
N TRP A 91 -5.45 19.19 1.17
CA TRP A 91 -4.64 19.18 -0.05
C TRP A 91 -4.46 17.77 -0.62
N VAL A 92 -4.43 16.76 0.25
CA VAL A 92 -4.30 15.33 -0.11
C VAL A 92 -5.37 14.94 -1.15
N GLU A 93 -6.64 15.18 -0.83
CA GLU A 93 -7.76 14.83 -1.70
C GLU A 93 -7.83 15.71 -2.96
N LYS A 94 -7.41 16.98 -2.85
CA LYS A 94 -7.38 17.89 -4.01
C LYS A 94 -6.32 17.45 -5.04
N ILE A 95 -5.13 17.06 -4.59
CA ILE A 95 -4.04 16.60 -5.45
C ILE A 95 -4.42 15.26 -6.10
N SER A 96 -4.90 14.31 -5.29
CA SER A 96 -5.39 13.00 -5.75
C SER A 96 -6.45 13.16 -6.85
N ARG A 97 -7.48 13.99 -6.61
CA ARG A 97 -8.53 14.26 -7.61
C ARG A 97 -8.01 14.95 -8.87
N LYS A 98 -7.11 15.93 -8.75
CA LYS A 98 -6.52 16.62 -9.92
C LYS A 98 -5.79 15.64 -10.85
N ARG A 99 -5.23 14.57 -10.29
CA ARG A 99 -4.50 13.52 -11.01
C ARG A 99 -5.34 12.31 -11.36
N GLN A 100 -6.64 12.34 -11.08
CA GLN A 100 -7.55 11.21 -11.29
C GLN A 100 -7.05 9.92 -10.59
N LEU A 101 -6.51 10.11 -9.39
CA LEU A 101 -6.14 9.03 -8.48
C LEU A 101 -7.26 8.85 -7.45
N MET A 102 -7.52 7.60 -7.07
CA MET A 102 -8.59 7.17 -6.19
C MET A 102 -8.12 6.83 -4.78
N LEU A 103 -6.94 6.22 -4.63
CA LEU A 103 -6.42 5.69 -3.35
C LEU A 103 -5.09 6.32 -2.93
N THR A 104 -4.44 7.04 -3.84
CA THR A 104 -3.11 7.62 -3.66
C THR A 104 -3.10 9.10 -4.04
N ILE A 105 -2.11 9.82 -3.53
CA ILE A 105 -1.87 11.24 -3.83
C ILE A 105 -1.11 11.37 -5.16
N ASP A 106 -0.16 10.46 -5.37
CA ASP A 106 0.87 10.54 -6.40
C ASP A 106 1.21 9.17 -7.00
N GLY A 107 0.38 8.15 -6.77
CA GLY A 107 0.63 6.76 -7.16
C GLY A 107 1.43 5.94 -6.15
N GLY A 108 1.92 6.51 -5.04
CA GLY A 108 2.63 5.77 -3.99
C GLY A 108 2.16 6.10 -2.57
N HIS A 109 2.01 7.39 -2.25
CA HIS A 109 1.52 7.83 -0.95
C HIS A 109 -0.01 7.77 -0.88
N LEU A 110 -0.54 7.32 0.26
CA LEU A 110 -1.98 7.12 0.44
C LEU A 110 -2.72 8.45 0.55
N ASN A 111 -3.89 8.53 -0.08
CA ASN A 111 -4.89 9.53 0.29
C ASN A 111 -5.73 9.01 1.49
N SER A 112 -6.74 9.76 1.93
CA SER A 112 -7.54 9.33 3.09
C SER A 112 -8.26 8.00 2.86
N LYS A 113 -8.74 7.73 1.63
CA LYS A 113 -9.38 6.46 1.28
C LYS A 113 -8.40 5.29 1.32
N GLY A 114 -7.20 5.47 0.76
CA GLY A 114 -6.12 4.49 0.84
C GLY A 114 -5.71 4.17 2.28
N ALA A 115 -5.57 5.20 3.12
CA ALA A 115 -5.23 5.04 4.53
C ALA A 115 -6.33 4.29 5.32
N ILE A 116 -7.61 4.55 5.04
CA ILE A 116 -8.74 3.84 5.66
C ILE A 116 -8.69 2.34 5.32
N ILE A 117 -8.32 1.96 4.09
CA ILE A 117 -8.18 0.54 3.73
C ILE A 117 -7.11 -0.13 4.58
N TYR A 118 -5.94 0.51 4.76
CA TYR A 118 -4.89 0.00 5.65
C TYR A 118 -5.40 -0.19 7.08
N ALA A 119 -6.09 0.82 7.63
CA ALA A 119 -6.65 0.74 8.97
C ALA A 119 -7.62 -0.44 9.09
N ILE A 120 -8.58 -0.59 8.16
CA ILE A 120 -9.56 -1.69 8.20
C ILE A 120 -8.87 -3.05 8.12
N VAL A 121 -7.92 -3.24 7.19
CA VAL A 121 -7.27 -4.54 6.99
C VAL A 121 -6.41 -4.91 8.19
N ILE A 122 -5.66 -3.96 8.76
CA ILE A 122 -4.83 -4.20 9.94
C ILE A 122 -5.71 -4.46 11.17
N SER A 123 -6.76 -3.67 11.39
CA SER A 123 -7.70 -3.87 12.51
C SER A 123 -8.34 -5.26 12.47
N ARG A 124 -8.74 -5.76 11.30
CA ARG A 124 -9.27 -7.13 11.18
C ARG A 124 -8.29 -8.21 11.64
N ILE A 125 -6.99 -8.01 11.40
CA ILE A 125 -5.97 -8.94 11.89
C ILE A 125 -5.83 -8.79 13.41
N LEU A 126 -5.83 -7.56 13.94
CA LEU A 126 -5.77 -7.30 15.38
C LEU A 126 -6.94 -7.93 16.13
N ASP A 127 -8.15 -7.92 15.57
CA ASP A 127 -9.35 -8.54 16.17
C ASP A 127 -9.24 -10.09 16.28
N MET A 128 -8.30 -10.70 15.54
CA MET A 128 -8.04 -12.14 15.57
C MET A 128 -6.89 -12.53 16.52
N LEU A 129 -6.21 -11.55 17.14
CA LEU A 129 -5.07 -11.78 18.04
C LEU A 129 -5.51 -11.93 19.49
#